data_AF-A0A3D0SL13-F1
#
_entry.id   AF-A0A3D0SL13-F1
#
_cell.length_a   1.000
_cell.length_b   1.000
_cell.length_c   1.000
_cell.angle_alpha   90.00
_cell.angle_beta   90.00
_cell.angle_gamma   90.00
#
_symmetry.space_group_name_H-M   'P 1'
#
loop_
_entity.id
_entity.type
_entity.pdbx_description
1 polymer ?
#
loop_
_entity_poly.entity_id
_entity_poly.type
_entity_poly.pdbx_seq_one_letter_code
_entity_poly.pdbx_strand_id
1 'polypeptide(L)'
;MSDSNLALALSEQTLRRLPEIPENEDSKTAHAIIAAGELLDDWLATALELPRPSPELTAARAALLSGVTPDWPTALFAPPGAAGTALERLRAAIAKPAPAPSPSAMPTQRIALFSLLGLLRRWWPTSINA
;
A
#
# COMPACT_ATOMS: atom_id res chain seq x y z
N MET A 1 -4.39 -17.63 -22.15
CA MET A 1 -5.01 -17.95 -20.85
C MET A 1 -6.16 -16.99 -20.64
N SER A 2 -7.31 -17.46 -20.14
CA SER A 2 -8.46 -16.60 -19.81
C SER A 2 -8.29 -16.01 -18.40
N ASP A 3 -8.86 -14.82 -18.12
CA ASP A 3 -8.79 -14.14 -16.81
C ASP A 3 -9.25 -15.04 -15.64
N SER A 4 -10.28 -15.87 -15.86
CA SER A 4 -10.75 -16.83 -14.84
C SER A 4 -9.68 -17.85 -14.43
N ASN A 5 -8.82 -18.29 -15.34
CA ASN A 5 -7.77 -19.26 -15.01
C ASN A 5 -6.65 -18.60 -14.19
N LEU A 6 -6.43 -17.31 -14.39
CA LEU A 6 -5.43 -16.54 -13.66
C LEU A 6 -5.89 -16.25 -12.23
N ALA A 7 -7.17 -15.87 -12.08
CA ALA A 7 -7.79 -15.71 -10.78
C ALA A 7 -7.75 -17.02 -9.97
N LEU A 8 -8.08 -18.16 -10.59
CA LEU A 8 -8.01 -19.47 -9.95
C LEU A 8 -6.59 -19.82 -9.46
N ALA A 9 -5.58 -19.61 -10.31
CA ALA A 9 -4.18 -19.88 -9.96
C ALA A 9 -3.69 -19.00 -8.81
N LEU A 10 -4.05 -17.70 -8.81
CA LEU A 10 -3.80 -16.79 -7.69
C LEU A 10 -4.45 -17.30 -6.40
N SER A 11 -5.72 -17.67 -6.46
CA SER A 11 -6.46 -18.18 -5.30
C SER A 11 -5.82 -19.44 -4.74
N GLU A 12 -5.47 -20.42 -5.59
CA GLU A 12 -4.80 -21.65 -5.14
C GLU A 12 -3.44 -21.37 -4.49
N GLN A 13 -2.63 -20.49 -5.08
CA GLN A 13 -1.30 -20.17 -4.56
C GLN A 13 -1.38 -19.40 -3.24
N THR A 14 -2.37 -18.52 -3.09
CA THR A 14 -2.66 -17.78 -1.86
C THR A 14 -3.15 -18.71 -0.76
N LEU A 15 -4.09 -19.62 -1.07
CA LEU A 15 -4.61 -20.59 -0.12
C LEU A 15 -3.54 -21.56 0.40
N ARG A 16 -2.59 -21.97 -0.45
CA ARG A 16 -1.46 -22.82 -0.03
C ARG A 16 -0.51 -22.15 0.96
N ARG A 17 -0.49 -20.82 1.01
CA ARG A 17 0.38 -20.02 1.89
C ARG A 17 -0.26 -19.70 3.24
N LEU A 18 -1.55 -19.97 3.42
CA LEU A 18 -2.23 -19.74 4.70
C LEU A 18 -1.79 -20.78 5.73
N PRO A 19 -1.19 -20.37 6.87
CA PRO A 19 -0.67 -21.30 7.88
C PRO A 19 -1.78 -22.04 8.65
N GLU A 20 -2.96 -21.43 8.81
CA GLU A 20 -4.15 -22.02 9.42
C GLU A 20 -5.39 -21.44 8.71
N ILE A 21 -6.48 -22.21 8.60
CA ILE A 21 -7.75 -21.71 8.05
C ILE A 21 -8.41 -20.87 9.15
N PRO A 22 -8.49 -19.53 9.04
CA PRO A 22 -9.04 -18.72 10.11
C PRO A 22 -10.55 -18.97 10.26
N GLU A 23 -11.04 -18.91 11.50
CA GLU A 23 -12.37 -19.43 11.86
C GLU A 23 -13.54 -18.62 11.28
N ASN A 24 -13.35 -17.31 11.00
CA ASN A 24 -14.39 -16.44 10.48
C ASN A 24 -14.07 -15.91 9.06
N GLU A 25 -15.10 -15.61 8.27
CA GLU A 25 -14.97 -15.19 6.86
C GLU A 25 -14.22 -13.85 6.68
N ASP A 26 -14.41 -12.92 7.61
CA ASP A 26 -13.72 -11.62 7.58
C ASP A 26 -12.21 -11.77 7.77
N SER A 27 -11.79 -12.65 8.69
CA SER A 27 -10.39 -12.99 8.94
C SER A 27 -9.82 -13.81 7.77
N LYS A 28 -10.59 -14.71 7.15
CA LYS A 28 -10.16 -15.41 5.91
C LYS A 28 -9.83 -14.42 4.80
N THR A 29 -10.69 -13.44 4.59
CA THR A 29 -10.49 -12.42 3.56
C THR A 29 -9.26 -11.57 3.86
N ALA A 30 -9.12 -11.10 5.10
CA ALA A 30 -7.95 -10.33 5.51
C ALA A 30 -6.64 -11.12 5.36
N HIS A 31 -6.59 -12.37 5.81
CA HIS A 31 -5.42 -13.23 5.68
C HIS A 31 -5.11 -13.56 4.22
N ALA A 32 -6.12 -13.79 3.37
CA ALA A 32 -5.93 -14.01 1.95
C ALA A 32 -5.34 -12.77 1.25
N ILE A 33 -5.81 -11.57 1.59
CA ILE A 33 -5.25 -10.31 1.04
C ILE A 33 -3.79 -10.15 1.46
N ILE A 34 -3.47 -10.40 2.72
CA ILE A 34 -2.08 -10.32 3.23
C ILE A 34 -1.20 -11.35 2.51
N ALA A 35 -1.63 -12.62 2.43
CA ALA A 35 -0.87 -13.67 1.75
C ALA A 35 -0.69 -13.39 0.24
N ALA A 36 -1.70 -12.82 -0.42
CA ALA A 36 -1.58 -12.39 -1.81
C ALA A 36 -0.57 -11.24 -1.97
N GLY A 37 -0.55 -10.29 -1.02
CA GLY A 37 0.44 -9.22 -0.96
C GLY A 37 1.86 -9.76 -0.78
N GLU A 38 2.05 -10.71 0.14
CA GLU A 38 3.33 -11.38 0.34
C GLU A 38 3.78 -12.19 -0.88
N LEU A 39 2.86 -12.87 -1.55
CA LEU A 39 3.19 -13.58 -2.79
C LEU A 39 3.67 -12.59 -3.87
N LEU A 40 2.99 -11.46 -4.00
CA LEU A 40 3.33 -10.43 -4.98
C LEU A 40 4.71 -9.82 -4.69
N ASP A 41 4.96 -9.47 -3.44
CA ASP A 41 6.24 -8.90 -3.01
C ASP A 41 7.39 -9.93 -3.19
N ASP A 42 7.12 -11.24 -3.14
CA ASP A 42 8.13 -12.31 -3.27
C ASP A 42 8.57 -12.40 -4.73
N TRP A 43 7.58 -12.36 -5.61
CA TRP A 43 7.80 -12.27 -7.04
C TRP A 43 8.55 -10.99 -7.42
N LEU A 44 8.15 -9.83 -6.90
CA LEU A 44 8.84 -8.56 -7.16
C LEU A 44 10.29 -8.58 -6.68
N ALA A 45 10.54 -9.08 -5.45
CA ALA A 45 11.89 -9.21 -4.92
C ALA A 45 12.77 -10.09 -5.81
N THR A 46 12.24 -11.22 -6.26
CA THR A 46 12.96 -12.17 -7.13
C THR A 46 13.20 -11.58 -8.52
N ALA A 47 12.18 -10.98 -9.12
CA ALA A 47 12.22 -10.48 -10.50
C ALA A 47 13.06 -9.21 -10.67
N LEU A 48 13.18 -8.41 -9.61
CA LEU A 48 13.95 -7.17 -9.58
C LEU A 48 15.27 -7.30 -8.82
N GLU A 49 15.59 -8.49 -8.30
CA GLU A 49 16.78 -8.76 -7.48
C GLU A 49 16.89 -7.80 -6.29
N LEU A 50 15.75 -7.49 -5.66
CA LEU A 50 15.66 -6.55 -4.55
C LEU A 50 15.68 -7.26 -3.20
N PRO A 51 16.38 -6.71 -2.18
CA PRO A 51 16.34 -7.24 -0.83
C PRO A 51 14.97 -7.01 -0.18
N ARG A 52 14.59 -7.92 0.71
CA ARG A 52 13.34 -7.87 1.47
C ARG A 52 13.64 -7.63 2.97
N PRO A 53 12.99 -6.65 3.63
CA PRO A 53 12.16 -5.56 3.09
C PRO A 53 13.01 -4.37 2.59
N SER A 54 12.57 -3.69 1.52
CA SER A 54 13.26 -2.50 0.99
C SER A 54 12.28 -1.41 0.52
N PRO A 55 12.68 -0.12 0.58
CA PRO A 55 11.89 0.98 0.03
C PRO A 55 11.75 0.88 -1.49
N GLU A 56 12.73 0.32 -2.20
CA GLU A 56 12.62 0.08 -3.65
C GLU A 56 11.48 -0.91 -3.98
N LEU A 57 11.29 -1.95 -3.16
CA LEU A 57 10.20 -2.90 -3.34
C LEU A 57 8.82 -2.25 -3.16
N THR A 58 8.71 -1.30 -2.23
CA THR A 58 7.47 -0.51 -2.07
C THR A 58 7.20 0.37 -3.27
N ALA A 59 8.24 1.01 -3.84
CA ALA A 59 8.12 1.80 -5.07
C ALA A 59 7.76 0.93 -6.29
N ALA A 60 8.32 -0.28 -6.39
CA ALA A 60 7.98 -1.26 -7.42
C ALA A 60 6.51 -1.70 -7.34
N ARG A 61 6.02 -2.01 -6.14
CA ARG A 61 4.60 -2.31 -5.93
C ARG A 61 3.70 -1.13 -6.31
N ALA A 62 4.07 0.10 -5.96
CA ALA A 62 3.30 1.28 -6.35
C ALA A 62 3.28 1.48 -7.88
N ALA A 63 4.41 1.27 -8.56
CA ALA A 63 4.51 1.33 -10.02
C ALA A 63 3.70 0.22 -10.73
N LEU A 64 3.61 -0.95 -10.11
CA LEU A 64 2.77 -2.05 -10.60
C LEU A 64 1.27 -1.70 -10.48
N LEU A 65 0.86 -1.23 -9.30
CA LEU A 65 -0.53 -0.89 -8.98
C LEU A 65 -1.02 0.39 -9.67
N SER A 66 -0.12 1.25 -10.14
CA SER A 66 -0.48 2.41 -10.97
C SER A 66 -0.89 2.03 -12.40
N GLY A 67 -0.72 0.75 -12.79
CA GLY A 67 -1.17 0.23 -14.07
C GLY A 67 -0.17 0.38 -15.23
N VAL A 68 1.10 0.70 -14.96
CA VAL A 68 2.13 0.89 -15.99
C VAL A 68 2.45 -0.40 -16.76
N THR A 69 2.16 -1.56 -16.17
CA THR A 69 2.38 -2.89 -16.75
C THR A 69 1.10 -3.70 -16.78
N PRO A 70 0.14 -3.43 -17.68
CA PRO A 70 -1.18 -4.09 -17.68
C PRO A 70 -1.11 -5.62 -17.87
N ASP A 71 -0.02 -6.13 -18.43
CA ASP A 71 0.31 -7.53 -18.68
C ASP A 71 0.99 -8.23 -17.49
N TRP A 72 1.22 -7.52 -16.38
CA TRP A 72 1.89 -8.06 -15.19
C TRP A 72 1.24 -9.32 -14.60
N PRO A 73 -0.11 -9.50 -14.58
CA PRO A 73 -0.69 -10.71 -14.01
C PRO A 73 -0.28 -11.94 -14.81
N THR A 74 -0.18 -11.82 -16.12
CA THR A 74 0.28 -12.91 -16.99
C THR A 74 1.76 -13.20 -16.76
N ALA A 75 2.56 -12.15 -16.53
CA ALA A 75 3.99 -12.26 -16.23
C ALA A 75 4.28 -12.94 -14.87
N LEU A 76 3.40 -12.78 -13.88
CA LEU A 76 3.50 -13.43 -12.56
C LEU A 76 3.47 -14.97 -12.67
N PHE A 77 2.65 -15.50 -13.58
CA PHE A 77 2.47 -16.95 -13.78
C PHE A 77 3.28 -17.52 -14.94
N ALA A 78 4.00 -16.68 -15.68
CA ALA A 78 4.81 -17.13 -16.80
C ALA A 78 6.12 -17.79 -16.31
N PRO A 79 6.70 -18.70 -17.09
CA PRO A 79 8.02 -19.26 -16.80
C PRO A 79 9.08 -18.15 -16.64
N PRO A 80 10.09 -18.35 -15.77
CA PRO A 80 11.17 -17.38 -15.58
C PRO A 80 11.85 -17.10 -16.92
N GLY A 81 11.79 -15.84 -17.36
CA GLY A 81 12.29 -15.38 -18.67
C GLY A 81 11.21 -14.81 -19.60
N ALA A 82 9.95 -15.24 -19.48
CA ALA A 82 8.85 -14.72 -20.29
C ALA A 82 8.33 -13.35 -19.82
N ALA A 83 8.64 -12.97 -18.58
CA ALA A 83 8.24 -11.70 -17.96
C ALA A 83 9.10 -10.49 -18.39
N GLY A 84 10.14 -10.68 -19.21
CA GLY A 84 11.19 -9.69 -19.44
C GLY A 84 10.70 -8.30 -19.85
N THR A 85 9.77 -8.19 -20.81
CA THR A 85 9.28 -6.88 -21.28
C THR A 85 8.40 -6.15 -20.26
N ALA A 86 7.64 -6.89 -19.45
CA ALA A 86 6.85 -6.33 -18.35
C ALA A 86 7.78 -5.87 -17.22
N LEU A 87 8.80 -6.65 -16.88
CA LEU A 87 9.78 -6.30 -15.85
C LEU A 87 10.64 -5.10 -16.23
N GLU A 88 11.04 -4.97 -17.49
CA GLU A 88 11.76 -3.78 -17.97
C GLU A 88 10.89 -2.51 -17.89
N ARG A 89 9.62 -2.60 -18.28
CA ARG A 89 8.68 -1.47 -18.11
C ARG A 89 8.46 -1.13 -16.63
N LEU A 90 8.37 -2.15 -15.77
CA LEU A 90 8.25 -1.95 -14.34
C LEU A 90 9.49 -1.25 -13.79
N ARG A 91 10.71 -1.73 -14.11
CA ARG A 91 11.99 -1.13 -13.71
C ARG A 91 12.07 0.34 -14.11
N ALA A 92 11.69 0.67 -15.34
CA ALA A 92 11.67 2.04 -15.83
C ALA A 92 10.66 2.94 -15.09
N ALA A 93 9.59 2.34 -14.55
CA ALA A 93 8.53 3.04 -13.83
C ALA A 93 8.78 3.19 -12.33
N ILE A 94 9.77 2.49 -11.76
CA ILE A 94 10.11 2.60 -10.34
C ILE A 94 10.59 4.02 -10.06
N ALA A 95 9.75 4.76 -9.35
CA ALA A 95 10.13 6.08 -8.84
C ALA A 95 11.22 5.93 -7.78
N LYS A 96 12.23 6.82 -7.82
CA LYS A 96 13.23 6.88 -6.76
C LYS A 96 12.53 7.20 -5.43
N PRO A 97 12.78 6.44 -4.34
CA PRO A 97 12.21 6.75 -3.04
C PRO A 97 12.52 8.19 -2.63
N ALA A 98 11.49 8.91 -2.17
CA ALA A 98 11.69 10.25 -1.65
C ALA A 98 12.62 10.20 -0.43
N PRO A 99 13.58 11.14 -0.28
CA PRO A 99 14.43 11.19 0.89
C PRO A 99 13.60 11.41 2.15
N ALA A 100 14.08 10.89 3.28
CA ALA A 100 13.41 11.06 4.56
C ALA A 100 13.16 12.56 4.85
N PRO A 101 11.96 12.93 5.31
CA PRO A 101 11.65 14.32 5.61
C PRO A 101 12.62 14.81 6.69
N SER A 102 13.35 15.87 6.38
CA SER A 102 14.18 16.55 7.38
C SER A 102 13.24 17.34 8.29
N PRO A 103 13.25 17.12 9.61
CA PRO A 103 12.44 17.91 10.53
C PRO A 103 12.89 19.36 10.46
N SER A 104 12.10 20.21 9.82
CA SER A 104 12.30 21.66 9.89
C SER A 104 11.99 22.11 11.31
N ALA A 105 12.86 22.92 11.91
CA ALA A 105 12.58 23.56 13.19
C ALA A 105 11.33 24.44 13.04
N MET A 106 10.19 23.96 13.54
CA MET A 106 8.93 24.70 13.49
C MET A 106 8.94 25.72 14.62
N PRO A 107 8.81 27.03 14.35
CA PRO A 107 8.74 28.03 15.41
C PRO A 107 7.49 27.80 16.23
N THR A 108 7.62 27.78 17.56
CA THR A 108 6.50 27.65 18.50
C THR A 108 5.54 28.82 18.31
N GLN A 109 4.42 28.60 17.61
CA GLN A 109 3.33 29.55 17.54
C GLN A 109 2.55 29.51 18.84
N ARG A 110 2.54 30.61 19.59
CA ARG A 110 1.68 30.77 20.76
C ARG A 110 0.28 31.11 20.29
N ILE A 111 -0.66 30.18 20.46
CA ILE A 111 -2.08 30.44 20.25
C ILE A 111 -2.55 31.39 21.34
N ALA A 112 -2.89 32.63 20.99
CA ALA A 112 -3.50 33.59 21.92
C ALA A 112 -4.97 33.24 22.15
N LEU A 113 -5.23 32.19 22.93
CA LEU A 113 -6.58 31.69 23.25
C LEU A 113 -7.47 32.75 23.93
N PHE A 114 -6.86 33.75 24.56
CA PHE A 114 -7.53 34.79 25.34
C PHE A 114 -8.37 35.76 24.48
N SER A 115 -8.01 35.99 23.21
CA SER A 115 -8.80 36.87 22.32
C SER A 115 -10.11 36.20 21.87
N LEU A 116 -10.11 34.88 21.69
CA LEU A 116 -11.30 34.12 21.29
C LEU A 116 -12.31 34.00 22.43
N LEU A 117 -11.83 33.78 23.66
CA LEU A 117 -12.67 33.74 24.86
C LEU A 117 -13.34 35.08 25.16
N GLY A 118 -12.66 36.20 24.91
CA GLY A 118 -13.23 37.54 25.05
C GLY A 118 -14.37 37.81 24.06
N LEU A 119 -14.24 37.34 22.82
CA LEU A 119 -15.29 37.41 21.80
C LEU A 119 -16.49 36.53 22.14
N LEU A 120 -16.26 35.30 22.60
CA LEU A 120 -17.33 34.39 23.01
C LEU A 120 -18.09 34.92 24.24
N ARG A 121 -17.40 35.53 25.21
CA ARG A 121 -18.06 36.14 26.38
C ARG A 121 -18.90 37.36 26.02
N ARG A 122 -18.53 38.10 24.97
CA ARG A 122 -19.30 39.26 24.49
C ARG A 122 -20.62 38.87 23.82
N TRP A 123 -20.73 37.63 23.34
CA TRP A 123 -21.91 37.11 22.66
C TRP A 123 -22.78 36.20 23.54
N TRP A 124 -22.42 36.02 24.82
CA TRP A 124 -23.21 35.20 25.74
C TRP A 124 -24.42 35.97 26.28
N PRO A 125 -25.67 35.51 26.08
CA PRO A 125 -26.85 36.13 26.66
C PRO A 125 -26.88 35.87 28.17
N THR A 126 -26.92 36.92 28.99
CA THR A 126 -27.32 36.84 30.40
C THR A 126 -28.83 36.62 30.47
N SER A 127 -29.27 35.37 30.36
CA SER A 127 -30.57 34.96 30.92
C SER A 127 -30.43 33.62 31.62
N ILE A 128 -30.14 33.66 32.91
CA ILE A 128 -30.60 32.65 33.85
C ILE A 128 -31.20 33.43 35.01
N ASN A 129 -32.52 33.58 34.99
CA ASN A 129 -33.32 33.95 36.14
C ASN A 129 -34.43 32.91 36.22
N ALA A 130 -34.30 32.00 37.18
CA ALA A 130 -35.37 31.24 37.82
C ALA A 130 -34.86 30.85 39.20
#